data_AF-A0A2D6KF84-F1
#
_entry.id   AF-A0A2D6KF84-F1
#
_cell.length_a   1.000
_cell.length_b   1.000
_cell.length_c   1.000
_cell.angle_alpha   90.00
_cell.angle_beta   90.00
_cell.angle_gamma   90.00
#
_symmetry.space_group_name_H-M   'P 1'
#
loop_
_entity.id
_entity.type
_entity.pdbx_description
1 polymer ?
#
loop_
_entity_poly.entity_id
_entity_poly.type
_entity_poly.pdbx_seq_one_letter_code
_entity_poly.pdbx_strand_id
1 'polypeptide(L)' 'MSGPGPGKKLLGKADVYIHEKGKLGASVTHIDIELPELNKILKPKESSFVGAKPGGVFIGLKKEMIKRAEKILEE' A
#
# COMPACT_ATOMS: atom_id res chain seq x y z
N MET A 1 -8.49 4.84 -14.21
CA MET A 1 -8.21 5.16 -12.79
C MET A 1 -9.52 5.51 -12.10
N SER A 2 -9.85 4.90 -10.96
CA SER A 2 -11.13 5.16 -10.31
C SER A 2 -11.17 6.46 -9.50
N GLY A 3 -10.05 7.17 -9.39
CA GLY A 3 -9.98 8.55 -8.86
C GLY A 3 -10.51 8.74 -7.43
N PRO A 4 -10.56 10.00 -6.95
CA PRO A 4 -11.35 10.37 -5.79
C PRO A 4 -12.85 10.10 -6.05
N GLY A 5 -13.61 9.80 -4.98
CA GLY A 5 -15.03 9.52 -5.05
C GLY A 5 -15.61 9.18 -3.67
N PRO A 6 -16.94 9.04 -3.55
CA PRO A 6 -17.58 8.70 -2.28
C PRO A 6 -16.94 7.46 -1.63
N GLY A 7 -16.62 7.54 -0.34
CA GLY A 7 -15.98 6.46 0.42
C GLY A 7 -14.46 6.30 0.22
N LYS A 8 -13.81 7.19 -0.54
CA LYS A 8 -12.35 7.16 -0.72
C LYS A 8 -11.71 8.35 -0.03
N LYS A 9 -10.92 8.10 1.03
CA LYS A 9 -10.01 9.09 1.60
C LYS A 9 -8.65 8.98 0.92
N LEU A 10 -8.07 10.12 0.54
CA LEU A 10 -6.70 10.20 0.03
C LEU A 10 -5.74 10.00 1.20
N LEU A 11 -4.87 8.99 1.12
CA LEU A 11 -3.87 8.72 2.16
C LEU A 11 -2.62 9.61 2.01
N GLY A 12 -2.24 9.95 0.76
CA GLY A 12 -1.06 10.77 0.47
C GLY A 12 -0.57 10.60 -0.96
N LYS A 13 0.59 11.20 -1.26
CA LYS A 13 1.37 10.96 -2.48
C LYS A 13 2.50 10.01 -2.15
N ALA A 14 2.55 8.87 -2.84
CA ALA A 14 3.58 7.85 -2.62
C ALA A 14 4.60 7.89 -3.76
N ASP A 15 5.85 7.56 -3.44
CA ASP A 15 6.86 7.24 -4.44
C ASP A 15 6.79 5.75 -4.77
N VAL A 16 6.94 5.41 -6.05
CA VAL A 16 6.79 4.04 -6.54
C VAL A 16 8.03 3.66 -7.34
N TYR A 17 8.72 2.61 -6.91
CA TYR A 17 10.00 2.18 -7.47
C TYR A 17 9.93 0.74 -7.95
N ILE A 18 10.66 0.43 -9.01
CA ILE A 18 11.00 -0.95 -9.34
C ILE A 18 12.34 -1.25 -8.67
N HIS A 19 12.33 -2.17 -7.70
CA HIS A 19 13.53 -2.60 -7.02
C HIS A 19 14.15 -3.78 -7.76
N GLU A 20 15.27 -3.54 -8.42
CA GLU A 20 15.97 -4.54 -9.23
C GLU A 20 16.61 -5.64 -8.37
N LYS A 21 16.39 -6.91 -8.76
CA LYS A 21 17.05 -8.07 -8.14
C LYS A 21 18.58 -7.91 -8.11
N GLY A 22 19.18 -8.19 -6.96
CA GLY A 22 20.63 -8.16 -6.77
C GLY A 22 21.20 -6.76 -6.50
N LYS A 23 20.37 -5.71 -6.53
CA LYS A 23 20.74 -4.37 -6.07
C LYS A 23 20.19 -4.13 -4.67
N LEU A 24 20.93 -3.38 -3.86
CA LEU A 24 20.52 -2.94 -2.51
C LEU A 24 19.91 -4.04 -1.61
N GLY A 25 20.32 -5.30 -1.79
CA GLY A 25 19.84 -6.44 -0.99
C GLY A 25 18.54 -7.09 -1.46
N ALA A 26 17.96 -6.68 -2.60
CA ALA A 26 16.76 -7.33 -3.14
C ALA A 26 17.05 -8.74 -3.66
N SER A 27 16.38 -9.74 -3.07
CA SER A 27 16.47 -11.14 -3.50
C SER A 27 15.70 -11.44 -4.79
N VAL A 28 14.68 -10.63 -5.09
CA VAL A 28 13.82 -10.70 -6.29
C VAL A 28 13.49 -9.30 -6.79
N THR A 29 13.16 -9.16 -8.07
CA THR A 29 12.68 -7.89 -8.60
C THR A 29 11.24 -7.67 -8.14
N HIS A 30 10.95 -6.53 -7.52
CA HIS A 30 9.63 -6.20 -6.98
C HIS A 30 9.35 -4.70 -7.11
N ILE A 31 8.15 -4.27 -6.69
CA ILE A 31 7.75 -2.86 -6.69
C ILE A 31 7.62 -2.40 -5.24
N ASP A 32 8.32 -1.32 -4.90
CA ASP A 32 8.19 -0.64 -3.62
C ASP A 32 7.22 0.53 -3.76
N ILE A 33 6.31 0.66 -2.80
CA ILE A 33 5.40 1.80 -2.67
C ILE A 33 5.72 2.45 -1.32
N GLU A 34 6.39 3.60 -1.37
CA GLU A 34 6.89 4.27 -0.18
C GLU A 34 5.98 5.45 0.21
N LEU A 35 5.34 5.31 1.37
CA LEU A 35 4.51 6.33 2.00
C LEU A 35 4.49 6.10 3.52
N PRO A 36 5.03 6.99 4.36
CA PRO A 36 5.05 6.79 5.81
C PRO A 36 3.69 6.51 6.44
N GLU A 37 2.62 7.12 5.92
CA GLU A 37 1.23 6.93 6.36
C GLU A 37 0.74 5.50 6.11
N LEU A 38 1.27 4.79 5.10
CA LEU A 38 0.94 3.40 4.83
C LEU A 38 1.33 2.50 6.02
N ASN A 39 2.39 2.86 6.75
CA ASN A 39 2.85 2.15 7.95
C ASN A 39 1.91 2.28 9.16
N LYS A 40 0.91 3.17 9.10
CA LYS A 40 -0.18 3.19 10.08
C LYS A 40 -1.13 2.00 9.89
N ILE A 41 -1.25 1.50 8.66
CA ILE A 41 -2.12 0.38 8.27
C ILE A 41 -1.33 -0.93 8.19
N LEU A 42 -0.26 -0.98 7.40
CA LEU A 42 0.61 -2.15 7.21
C LEU A 42 1.93 -1.97 7.97
N LYS A 43 2.13 -2.70 9.07
CA LYS A 43 3.35 -2.57 9.88
C LYS A 43 4.53 -3.29 9.21
N PRO A 44 5.78 -2.88 9.51
CA PRO A 44 6.97 -3.58 9.03
C PRO A 44 6.86 -5.08 9.32
N LYS A 45 7.28 -5.91 8.35
CA LYS A 45 7.20 -7.39 8.36
C LYS A 45 5.80 -7.99 8.20
N GLU A 46 4.74 -7.18 8.09
CA GLU A 46 3.43 -7.71 7.68
C GLU A 46 3.35 -7.84 6.16
N SER A 47 2.68 -8.89 5.69
CA SER A 47 2.37 -9.09 4.28
C SER A 47 0.88 -8.89 4.04
N SER A 48 0.53 -8.46 2.83
CA SER A 48 -0.86 -8.44 2.39
C SER A 48 -1.01 -8.83 0.93
N PHE A 49 -2.25 -8.91 0.46
CA PHE A 49 -2.57 -9.22 -0.92
C PHE A 49 -2.45 -7.97 -1.80
N VAL A 50 -1.85 -8.13 -2.98
CA VAL A 50 -1.82 -7.10 -4.02
C VAL A 50 -2.54 -7.62 -5.25
N GLY A 51 -3.51 -6.85 -5.75
CA GLY A 51 -4.27 -7.15 -6.95
C GLY A 51 -4.12 -6.08 -8.01
N ALA A 52 -3.98 -6.48 -9.27
CA ALA A 52 -3.97 -5.56 -10.40
C ALA A 52 -5.36 -4.97 -10.64
N LYS A 53 -5.42 -3.71 -11.09
CA LYS A 53 -6.65 -3.03 -11.52
C LYS A 53 -6.36 -2.03 -12.64
N PRO A 54 -7.37 -1.55 -13.38
CA PRO A 54 -7.17 -0.51 -14.38
C PRO A 54 -6.51 0.75 -13.81
N GLY A 55 -5.27 1.02 -14.25
CA GLY A 55 -4.47 2.17 -13.83
C GLY A 55 -3.72 2.00 -12.50
N GLY A 56 -3.44 0.77 -12.05
CA GLY A 56 -2.53 0.52 -10.93
C GLY A 56 -2.82 -0.77 -10.19
N VAL A 57 -2.65 -0.75 -8.86
CA VAL A 57 -2.94 -1.89 -7.98
C VAL A 57 -3.88 -1.49 -6.84
N PHE A 58 -4.44 -2.48 -6.16
CA PHE A 58 -5.00 -2.29 -4.81
C PHE A 58 -4.31 -3.26 -3.84
N ILE A 59 -4.27 -2.85 -2.58
CA ILE A 59 -3.79 -3.68 -1.47
C ILE A 59 -5.04 -4.15 -0.72
N GLY A 60 -5.31 -5.45 -0.74
CA GLY A 60 -6.35 -6.03 0.12
C GLY A 60 -5.83 -6.04 1.56
N LEU A 61 -6.67 -5.71 2.55
CA LEU A 61 -6.25 -5.61 3.95
C LEU A 61 -6.67 -6.87 4.75
N LYS A 62 -5.79 -7.33 5.65
CA LYS A 62 -6.12 -8.39 6.63
C LYS A 62 -6.88 -7.81 7.82
N LYS A 63 -7.50 -8.69 8.64
CA LYS A 63 -8.36 -8.30 9.78
C LYS A 63 -7.78 -7.19 10.65
N GLU A 64 -6.52 -7.32 11.10
CA GLU A 64 -5.90 -6.29 11.97
C GLU A 64 -5.54 -5.01 11.22
N MET A 65 -5.25 -5.08 9.92
CA MET A 65 -5.01 -3.91 9.08
C MET A 65 -6.31 -3.14 8.81
N ILE A 66 -7.43 -3.85 8.61
CA ILE A 66 -8.76 -3.24 8.45
C ILE A 66 -9.08 -2.39 9.69
N LYS A 67 -8.95 -2.96 10.89
CA LYS A 67 -9.17 -2.21 12.14
C LYS A 67 -8.32 -0.94 12.26
N ARG A 68 -7.06 -0.98 11.78
CA ARG A 68 -6.19 0.22 11.78
C ARG A 68 -6.63 1.24 10.75
N ALA A 69 -7.06 0.79 9.56
CA ALA A 69 -7.58 1.67 8.52
C ALA A 69 -8.89 2.34 8.97
N GLU A 70 -9.81 1.61 9.60
CA GLU A 70 -11.07 2.14 10.12
C GLU A 70 -10.84 3.24 11.16
N LYS A 71 -9.87 3.08 12.07
CA LYS A 71 -9.49 4.14 13.01
C LYS A 71 -9.03 5.43 12.32
N ILE A 72 -8.27 5.32 11.23
CA ILE A 72 -7.84 6.49 10.43
C ILE A 72 -9.03 7.12 9.69
N LEU A 73 -10.09 6.36 9.38
CA LEU A 73 -11.30 6.89 8.77
C LEU A 73 -12.20 7.62 9.77
N GLU A 74 -12.12 7.28 11.05
CA GLU A 74 -12.86 7.92 12.15
C GLU A 74 -12.21 9.22 12.65
N GLU A 75 -10.89 9.38 12.43
CA GLU A 75 -10.15 10.65 12.55
C GLU A 75 -10.47 11.63 11.40
#